data_AF-A0A3B9L6G5-F1
#
_entry.id   AF-A0A3B9L6G5-F1
#
_cell.length_a   1.000
_cell.length_b   1.000
_cell.length_c   1.000
_cell.angle_alpha   90.00
_cell.angle_beta   90.00
_cell.angle_gamma   90.00
#
_symmetry.space_group_name_H-M   'P 1'
#
loop_
_entity.id
_entity.type
_entity.pdbx_description
1 polymer ?
#
loop_
_entity_poly.entity_id
_entity_poly.type
_entity_poly.pdbx_seq_one_letter_code
_entity_poly.pdbx_strand_id
1 'polypeptide(L)' 'MWEWKEYSGGTITKQMRRLGTSPDWSRERFTMDAGLNKVVTESFVRLYNEGLIYRG' A
#
# COMPACT_ATOMS: atom_id res chain seq x y z
N MET A 1 3.27 15.89 -1.71
CA MET A 1 3.54 14.43 -1.59
C MET A 1 2.45 13.60 -2.28
N TRP A 2 1.16 13.79 -1.96
CA TRP A 2 0.05 13.05 -2.58
C TRP A 2 -0.07 13.28 -4.09
N GLU A 3 0.08 14.54 -4.55
CA GLU A 3 0.10 14.88 -5.97
C GLU A 3 1.22 14.14 -6.74
N TRP A 4 2.41 14.05 -6.15
CA TRP A 4 3.52 13.30 -6.73
C TRP A 4 3.24 11.79 -6.78
N LYS A 5 2.58 11.24 -5.75
CA LYS A 5 2.13 9.84 -5.72
C LYS A 5 1.13 9.57 -6.83
N GLU A 6 0.17 10.46 -7.06
CA GLU A 6 -0.81 10.32 -8.13
C GLU A 6 -0.16 10.38 -9.51
N TYR A 7 0.76 11.32 -9.70
CA TYR A 7 1.53 11.43 -10.94
C TYR A 7 2.36 10.18 -11.23
N SER A 8 3.18 9.75 -10.26
CA SER A 8 4.08 8.60 -10.41
C SER A 8 3.29 7.28 -10.50
N GLY A 9 2.34 7.05 -9.60
CA GLY A 9 1.50 5.84 -9.58
C GLY A 9 0.64 5.74 -10.84
N GLY A 10 0.01 6.83 -11.26
CA GLY A 10 -0.75 6.87 -12.51
C GLY A 10 0.11 6.57 -13.74
N THR A 11 1.37 6.99 -13.75
CA THR A 11 2.30 6.67 -14.84
C THR A 11 2.64 5.18 -14.88
N ILE A 12 2.93 4.56 -13.74
CA ILE A 12 3.23 3.13 -13.63
C ILE A 12 2.02 2.29 -14.08
N THR A 13 0.82 2.61 -13.59
CA THR A 13 -0.41 1.89 -13.96
C THR A 13 -0.71 2.03 -15.46
N LYS A 14 -0.51 3.22 -16.05
CA LYS A 14 -0.65 3.42 -17.50
C LYS A 14 0.33 2.58 -18.31
N GLN A 15 1.60 2.50 -17.88
CA GLN A 15 2.62 1.67 -18.53
C GLN A 15 2.22 0.19 -18.49
N MET A 16 1.77 -0.31 -17.34
CA MET A 16 1.32 -1.69 -17.20
C MET A 16 0.11 -2.03 -18.09
N ARG A 17 -0.88 -1.14 -18.17
CA ARG A 17 -2.03 -1.31 -19.09
C ARG A 17 -1.57 -1.35 -20.56
N ARG A 18 -0.60 -0.51 -20.95
CA ARG A 18 -0.04 -0.51 -22.31
C ARG A 18 0.71 -1.81 -22.65
N LEU A 19 1.34 -2.43 -21.66
CA LEU A 19 2.01 -3.73 -21.81
C LEU A 19 1.03 -4.92 -21.85
N GLY A 20 -0.27 -4.68 -21.64
CA GLY A 20 -1.28 -5.73 -21.65
C GLY A 20 -1.29 -6.61 -20.40
N THR A 21 -0.83 -6.10 -19.24
CA THR A 21 -0.92 -6.86 -18.00
C THR A 21 -2.38 -7.06 -17.58
N SER A 22 -2.70 -8.22 -17.01
CA SER A 22 -4.05 -8.64 -16.62
C SER A 22 -4.27 -8.81 -15.10
N PRO A 23 -3.73 -7.95 -14.21
CA PRO A 23 -4.07 -8.02 -12.79
C PRO A 23 -5.55 -7.63 -12.58
N ASP A 24 -6.10 -8.00 -11.43
CA ASP A 24 -7.41 -7.51 -11.00
C ASP A 24 -7.31 -6.02 -10.65
N TRP A 25 -7.51 -5.16 -11.66
CA TRP A 25 -7.47 -3.71 -11.53
C TRP A 25 -8.51 -3.16 -10.54
N SER A 26 -9.58 -3.90 -10.23
CA SER A 26 -10.56 -3.48 -9.23
C SER A 26 -10.00 -3.51 -7.80
N ARG A 27 -8.89 -4.24 -7.60
CA ARG A 27 -8.18 -4.37 -6.33
C ARG A 27 -6.86 -3.60 -6.30
N GLU A 28 -6.64 -2.67 -7.23
CA GLU A 28 -5.49 -1.78 -7.19
C GLU A 28 -5.49 -1.00 -5.86
N ARG A 29 -4.36 -1.03 -5.15
CA ARG A 29 -4.17 -0.39 -3.84
C ARG A 29 -2.79 0.23 -3.76
N PHE A 30 -2.66 1.27 -2.96
CA PHE A 30 -1.41 1.86 -2.56
C PHE A 30 -1.17 1.63 -1.07
N THR A 31 0.08 1.38 -0.68
CA THR A 31 0.45 0.98 0.69
C THR A 31 0.01 1.97 1.77
N MET A 32 -0.15 3.24 1.42
CA MET A 32 -0.64 4.28 2.34
C MET A 32 -2.15 4.60 2.19
N ASP A 33 -2.92 3.78 1.47
CA ASP A 33 -4.37 3.92 1.42
C ASP A 33 -4.98 3.71 2.81
N ALA A 34 -6.08 4.41 3.11
CA ALA A 34 -6.70 4.39 4.44
C ALA A 34 -7.00 2.99 4.99
N GLY A 35 -7.38 2.05 4.11
CA GLY A 35 -7.62 0.65 4.50
C GLY A 35 -6.35 -0.08 4.94
N LEU A 36 -5.23 0.11 4.24
CA LEU A 36 -3.97 -0.55 4.55
C LEU A 36 -3.29 0.08 5.78
N ASN A 37 -3.39 1.40 5.94
CA ASN A 37 -2.88 2.07 7.15
C ASN A 37 -3.49 1.49 8.44
N LYS A 38 -4.80 1.23 8.44
CA LYS A 38 -5.47 0.62 9.60
C LYS A 38 -4.89 -0.77 9.93
N VAL A 39 -4.65 -1.59 8.92
CA VAL A 39 -4.09 -2.95 9.08
C VAL A 39 -2.65 -2.89 9.57
N VAL A 40 -1.86 -1.94 9.09
CA VAL A 40 -0.47 -1.73 9.56
C VAL A 40 -0.46 -1.36 11.04
N THR A 41 -1.29 -0.41 11.47
CA THR A 41 -1.40 -0.01 12.89
C THR A 41 -1.84 -1.18 13.76
N GLU A 42 -2.86 -1.93 13.35
CA GLU A 42 -3.37 -3.09 14.10
C GLU A 42 -2.32 -4.19 14.21
N SER A 43 -1.63 -4.51 13.11
CA SER A 43 -0.54 -5.49 13.10
C SER A 43 0.60 -5.06 14.01
N PHE A 44 0.99 -3.78 13.98
CA PHE A 44 2.04 -3.26 14.84
C PHE A 44 1.68 -3.36 16.33
N VAL A 45 0.47 -2.93 16.71
CA VAL A 45 -0.02 -3.01 18.10
C VAL A 45 -0.10 -4.45 18.57
N ARG A 46 -0.59 -5.37 17.74
CA ARG A 46 -0.65 -6.80 18.06
C ARG A 46 0.73 -7.37 18.35
N LEU A 47 1.68 -7.15 17.44
CA LEU A 47 3.05 -7.65 17.60
C LEU A 47 3.78 -7.01 18.79
N TYR A 48 3.49 -5.74 19.10
CA TYR A 48 3.98 -5.08 20.31
C TYR A 48 3.42 -5.73 21.58
N ASN A 49 2.11 -5.98 21.62
CA ASN A 49 1.45 -6.63 22.76
C ASN A 49 1.91 -8.09 22.97
N GLU A 50 2.28 -8.78 21.89
CA GLU A 50 2.88 -10.13 21.93
C GLU A 50 4.36 -10.12 22.35
N GLY A 51 4.96 -8.95 22.55
CA GLY A 51 6.39 -8.80 22.90
C GLY A 51 7.35 -9.08 21.74
N LEU A 52 6.83 -9.25 20.51
CA LEU A 52 7.62 -9.51 19.30
C LEU A 52 8.23 -8.23 18.73
N ILE A 53 7.58 -7.09 18.95
CA ILE A 53 8.14 -5.76 18.69
C ILE A 53 8.43 -5.11 20.04
N TYR A 54 9.67 -4.68 20.25
CA TYR A 54 10.08 -3.93 21.42
C TYR A 54 11.01 -2.78 21.02
N ARG A 55 11.18 -1.83 21.92
CA ARG A 55 12.13 -0.73 21.75
C ARG A 55 13.33 -0.99 22.65
N GLY A 56 14.48 -1.26 22.03
CA GLY A 56 15.78 -1.30 22.68
C GLY A 56 16.40 0.08 22.85
#